data_AF-A0A3D9BU26-F1
#
_entry.id   AF-A0A3D9BU26-F1
#
_cell.length_a   1.000
_cell.length_b   1.000
_cell.length_c   1.000
_cell.angle_alpha   90.00
_cell.angle_beta   90.00
_cell.angle_gamma   90.00
#
_symmetry.space_group_name_H-M   'P 1'
#
loop_
_entity.id
_entity.type
_entity.pdbx_description
1 polymer ?
#
loop_
_entity_poly.entity_id
_entity_poly.type
_entity_poly.pdbx_seq_one_letter_code
_entity_poly.pdbx_strand_id
1 'polypeptide(L)'
;MAENKNTFVFYAEWKQDFEFLTDAEAGKLIKHLLQYVNDENPEFENEDRLLQFAAQKLKNVLKKDLKKYEEVCKKRSEAGKKGGVTSGKSRASKQEKASEANASISKQNERDNEYDNEYDNGILLEKESKDVVEEVADEQEKISDLKNLLKTKRQIQMDRLKMQHKLSDEQLRSKIDEFVEKKVSWEDDKWRNDSDMAKNFEFWLNKNPVPVNNFKNWSKQEFWDEIKAITGTVKQETKKEFFEHYAMTAQNGKMRFQGMDAWETKGMLKKWLNNKKQFAK
;
A
#
# COMPACT_ATOMS: atom_id res chain seq x y z
N MET A 1 16.22 -1.87 -34.33
CA MET A 1 15.54 -1.92 -33.03
C MET A 1 16.32 -2.91 -32.16
N ALA A 2 15.97 -3.03 -30.88
CA ALA A 2 16.64 -4.00 -30.01
C ALA A 2 16.16 -5.41 -30.35
N GLU A 3 17.07 -6.38 -30.26
CA GLU A 3 16.76 -7.80 -30.38
C GLU A 3 15.65 -8.19 -29.39
N ASN A 4 14.63 -8.90 -29.87
CA ASN A 4 13.44 -9.32 -29.11
C ASN A 4 12.52 -8.18 -28.59
N LYS A 5 12.64 -6.95 -29.14
CA LYS A 5 11.73 -5.85 -28.80
C LYS A 5 10.57 -5.75 -29.81
N ASN A 6 9.46 -6.41 -29.51
CA ASN A 6 8.26 -6.44 -30.37
C ASN A 6 7.29 -5.26 -30.15
N THR A 7 7.68 -4.28 -29.34
CA THR A 7 6.82 -3.14 -29.00
C THR A 7 7.55 -1.82 -29.19
N PHE A 8 6.80 -0.80 -29.59
CA PHE A 8 7.25 0.59 -29.61
C PHE A 8 6.12 1.50 -29.13
N VAL A 9 6.46 2.72 -28.73
CA VAL A 9 5.49 3.70 -28.27
C VAL A 9 5.12 4.60 -29.44
N PHE A 10 3.82 4.72 -29.70
CA PHE A 10 3.27 5.70 -30.61
C PHE A 10 2.76 6.89 -29.78
N TYR A 11 3.37 8.05 -29.95
CA TYR A 11 3.07 9.21 -29.13
C TYR A 11 1.82 9.94 -29.62
N ALA A 12 0.95 10.36 -28.70
CA ALA A 12 -0.27 11.08 -29.02
C ALA A 12 0.00 12.40 -29.75
N GLU A 13 1.14 13.05 -29.49
CA GLU A 13 1.57 14.29 -30.14
C GLU A 13 1.76 14.14 -31.65
N TRP A 14 2.06 12.93 -32.13
CA TRP A 14 2.19 12.67 -33.56
C TRP A 14 0.87 12.82 -34.30
N LYS A 15 -0.28 12.81 -33.60
CA LYS A 15 -1.58 13.06 -34.21
C LYS A 15 -1.59 14.34 -35.06
N GLN A 16 -0.99 15.42 -34.57
CA GLN A 16 -0.95 16.70 -35.30
C GLN A 16 -0.11 16.60 -36.57
N ASP A 17 0.99 15.86 -36.53
CA ASP A 17 1.84 15.61 -37.70
C ASP A 17 1.07 14.80 -38.76
N PHE A 18 0.26 13.81 -38.33
CA PHE A 18 -0.55 12.98 -39.22
C PHE A 18 -1.81 13.68 -39.76
N GLU A 19 -2.43 14.59 -39.00
CA GLU A 19 -3.57 15.40 -39.46
C GLU A 19 -3.17 16.43 -40.53
N PHE A 20 -1.91 16.86 -40.54
CA PHE A 20 -1.39 17.77 -41.57
C PHE A 20 -1.19 17.09 -42.93
N LEU A 21 -1.06 15.76 -42.95
CA LEU A 21 -0.82 14.98 -44.16
C LEU A 21 -2.13 14.54 -44.81
N THR A 22 -2.12 14.33 -46.12
CA THR A 22 -3.21 13.62 -46.79
C THR A 22 -3.22 12.14 -46.38
N ASP A 23 -4.37 11.46 -46.51
CA ASP A 23 -4.48 10.03 -46.16
C ASP A 23 -3.45 9.15 -46.91
N ALA A 24 -3.12 9.49 -48.16
CA ALA A 24 -2.12 8.79 -48.94
C ALA A 24 -0.70 8.97 -48.36
N GLU A 25 -0.34 10.21 -47.99
CA GLU A 25 0.93 10.56 -47.36
C GLU A 25 1.07 9.96 -45.96
N ALA A 26 0.03 10.05 -45.14
CA ALA A 26 -0.06 9.41 -43.84
C ALA A 26 0.11 7.89 -43.95
N GLY A 27 -0.54 7.28 -44.95
CA GLY A 27 -0.42 5.86 -45.28
C GLY A 27 1.00 5.45 -45.68
N LYS A 28 1.69 6.27 -46.50
CA LYS A 28 3.11 6.05 -46.83
C LYS A 28 3.99 6.16 -45.58
N LEU A 29 3.80 7.20 -44.77
CA LEU A 29 4.59 7.47 -43.58
C LEU A 29 4.46 6.36 -42.53
N ILE A 30 3.25 5.88 -42.26
CA ILE A 30 3.04 4.82 -41.25
C ILE A 30 3.64 3.48 -41.70
N LYS A 31 3.54 3.13 -42.99
CA LYS A 31 4.19 1.94 -43.54
C LYS A 31 5.71 2.01 -43.39
N HIS A 32 6.30 3.16 -43.75
CA HIS A 32 7.73 3.40 -43.58
C HIS A 32 8.17 3.33 -42.11
N LEU A 33 7.36 3.86 -41.20
CA LEU A 33 7.62 3.78 -39.76
C LEU A 33 7.61 2.32 -39.27
N LEU A 34 6.63 1.53 -39.71
CA LEU A 34 6.48 0.12 -39.34
C LEU A 34 7.64 -0.74 -39.89
N GLN A 35 8.07 -0.50 -41.12
CA GLN A 35 9.25 -1.13 -41.68
C GLN A 35 10.50 -0.80 -40.85
N TYR A 36 10.69 0.48 -40.51
CA TYR A 36 11.83 0.92 -39.71
C TYR A 36 11.88 0.26 -38.31
N VAL A 37 10.74 0.09 -37.64
CA VAL A 37 10.72 -0.59 -36.32
C VAL A 37 10.89 -2.11 -36.44
N ASN A 38 10.68 -2.68 -37.62
CA ASN A 38 10.93 -4.09 -37.91
C ASN A 38 12.35 -4.33 -38.47
N ASP A 39 13.24 -3.34 -38.37
CA ASP A 39 14.62 -3.44 -38.88
C ASP A 39 14.74 -3.65 -40.39
N GLU A 40 13.66 -3.38 -41.11
CA GLU A 40 13.70 -3.12 -42.54
C GLU A 40 14.24 -1.69 -42.69
N ASN A 41 15.16 -1.44 -43.63
CA ASN A 41 15.71 -0.11 -43.89
C ASN A 41 14.94 0.53 -45.05
N PRO A 42 13.75 1.13 -44.81
CA PRO A 42 12.95 1.67 -45.90
C PRO A 42 13.52 3.01 -46.36
N GLU A 43 13.39 3.23 -47.66
CA GLU A 43 13.76 4.46 -48.36
C GLU A 43 12.53 5.05 -49.03
N PHE A 44 12.39 6.38 -48.98
CA PHE A 44 11.37 7.07 -49.77
C PHE A 44 11.93 7.36 -51.16
N GLU A 45 11.06 7.38 -52.16
CA GLU A 45 11.39 7.93 -53.47
C GLU A 45 11.78 9.42 -53.33
N ASN A 46 12.70 9.90 -54.18
CA ASN A 46 13.39 11.19 -54.04
C ASN A 46 12.46 12.43 -54.06
N GLU A 47 11.18 12.26 -54.40
CA GLU A 47 10.20 13.33 -54.54
C GLU A 47 9.49 13.69 -53.22
N ASP A 48 9.50 12.80 -52.22
CA ASP A 48 8.71 12.95 -50.98
C ASP A 48 9.51 13.61 -49.82
N ARG A 49 10.14 14.77 -50.06
CA ARG A 49 11.00 15.46 -49.06
C ARG A 49 10.32 15.74 -47.71
N LEU A 50 9.03 16.07 -47.71
CA LEU A 50 8.25 16.32 -46.50
C LEU A 50 8.11 15.03 -45.66
N LEU A 51 7.82 13.90 -46.32
CA LEU A 51 7.71 12.60 -45.66
C LEU A 51 9.07 12.12 -45.12
N GLN A 52 10.16 12.37 -45.86
CA GLN A 52 11.50 12.08 -45.38
C GLN A 52 11.83 12.85 -44.09
N PHE A 53 11.50 14.15 -44.04
CA PHE A 53 11.69 14.95 -42.84
C PHE A 53 10.85 14.44 -41.66
N ALA A 54 9.57 14.18 -41.88
CA ALA A 54 8.67 13.64 -40.86
C ALA A 54 9.17 12.29 -40.34
N ALA A 55 9.53 11.36 -41.24
CA ALA A 55 10.08 10.07 -40.86
C ALA A 55 11.40 10.20 -40.09
N GLN A 56 12.28 11.13 -40.47
CA GLN A 56 13.53 11.36 -39.75
C GLN A 56 13.28 11.87 -38.32
N LYS A 57 12.30 12.78 -38.14
CA LYS A 57 11.84 13.22 -36.81
C LYS A 57 11.39 12.03 -35.95
N LEU A 58 10.53 11.16 -36.49
CA LEU A 58 10.03 9.97 -35.81
C LEU A 58 11.15 8.97 -35.48
N LYS A 59 12.03 8.68 -36.45
CA LYS A 59 13.21 7.81 -36.28
C LYS A 59 14.10 8.30 -35.13
N ASN A 60 14.33 9.61 -35.03
CA ASN A 60 15.15 10.18 -33.95
C ASN A 60 14.54 10.00 -32.56
N VAL A 61 13.21 10.08 -32.43
CA VAL A 61 12.50 9.79 -31.18
C VAL A 61 12.67 8.32 -30.81
N LEU A 62 12.40 7.42 -31.76
CA LEU A 62 12.54 5.97 -31.55
C LEU A 62 13.96 5.56 -31.16
N LYS A 63 14.99 6.16 -31.77
CA LYS A 63 16.40 5.94 -31.40
C LYS A 63 16.69 6.37 -29.95
N LYS A 64 16.17 7.51 -29.51
CA LYS A 64 16.32 7.98 -28.12
C LYS A 64 15.66 7.01 -27.15
N ASP A 65 14.48 6.51 -27.49
CA ASP A 65 13.75 5.55 -26.66
C ASP A 65 14.44 4.20 -26.60
N LEU A 66 15.02 3.75 -27.71
CA LEU A 66 15.83 2.54 -27.76
C LEU A 66 17.03 2.64 -26.80
N LYS A 67 17.76 3.78 -26.83
CA LYS A 67 18.87 4.02 -25.90
C LYS A 67 18.43 3.99 -24.44
N LYS A 68 17.32 4.67 -24.11
CA LYS A 68 16.76 4.64 -22.76
C LYS A 68 16.38 3.22 -22.33
N TYR A 69 15.79 2.45 -23.22
CA TYR A 69 15.40 1.07 -22.96
C TYR A 69 16.63 0.20 -22.65
N GLU A 70 17.68 0.28 -23.46
CA GLU A 70 18.93 -0.44 -23.26
C GLU A 70 19.60 -0.09 -21.93
N GLU A 71 19.64 1.20 -21.59
CA GLU A 71 20.16 1.67 -20.29
C GLU A 71 19.37 1.11 -19.10
N VAL A 72 18.04 1.08 -19.20
CA VAL A 72 17.17 0.51 -18.17
C VAL A 72 17.38 -1.00 -18.05
N CYS A 73 17.46 -1.72 -19.17
CA CYS A 73 17.74 -3.16 -19.19
C CYS A 73 19.09 -3.48 -18.54
N LYS A 74 20.13 -2.70 -18.86
CA LYS A 74 21.47 -2.85 -18.26
C LYS A 74 21.42 -2.62 -16.74
N LYS A 75 20.84 -1.51 -16.28
CA LYS A 75 20.69 -1.20 -14.85
C LYS A 75 19.93 -2.29 -14.10
N ARG A 76 18.85 -2.81 -14.67
CA ARG A 76 18.05 -3.90 -14.07
C ARG A 76 18.82 -5.21 -14.02
N SER A 77 19.58 -5.54 -15.07
CA SER A 77 20.46 -6.71 -15.09
C SER A 77 21.54 -6.63 -14.01
N GLU A 78 22.22 -5.49 -13.88
CA GLU A 78 23.24 -5.26 -12.86
C GLU A 78 22.66 -5.31 -11.44
N ALA A 79 21.52 -4.68 -11.20
CA ALA A 79 20.82 -4.75 -9.92
C ALA A 79 20.39 -6.20 -9.58
N GLY A 80 19.90 -6.95 -10.57
CA GLY A 80 19.55 -8.36 -10.44
C GLY A 80 20.75 -9.23 -10.06
N LYS A 81 21.89 -9.05 -10.75
CA LYS A 81 23.17 -9.73 -10.43
C LYS A 81 23.63 -9.40 -9.01
N LYS A 82 23.64 -8.11 -8.64
CA LYS A 82 24.05 -7.67 -7.29
C LYS A 82 23.14 -8.27 -6.21
N GLY A 83 21.82 -8.22 -6.42
CA GLY A 83 20.84 -8.81 -5.51
C GLY A 83 20.98 -10.33 -5.37
N GLY A 84 21.23 -11.03 -6.49
CA GLY A 84 21.49 -12.47 -6.50
C GLY A 84 22.74 -12.86 -5.72
N VAL A 85 23.84 -12.13 -5.90
CA VAL A 85 25.10 -12.34 -5.15
C VAL A 85 24.90 -12.09 -3.65
N THR A 86 24.27 -10.98 -3.27
CA THR A 86 24.00 -10.67 -1.85
C THR A 86 23.11 -11.74 -1.21
N SER A 87 22.06 -12.18 -1.91
CA SER A 87 21.21 -13.28 -1.46
C SER A 87 22.01 -14.58 -1.31
N GLY A 88 22.86 -14.92 -2.28
CA GLY A 88 23.71 -16.11 -2.24
C GLY A 88 24.66 -16.10 -1.05
N LYS A 89 25.36 -14.98 -0.81
CA LYS A 89 26.23 -14.80 0.36
C LYS A 89 25.47 -14.93 1.68
N SER A 90 24.28 -14.34 1.78
CA SER A 90 23.45 -14.45 3.00
C SER A 90 22.92 -15.87 3.25
N ARG A 91 22.71 -16.67 2.20
CA ARG A 91 22.33 -18.08 2.33
C ARG A 91 23.52 -18.94 2.75
N ALA A 92 24.69 -18.71 2.14
CA ALA A 92 25.93 -19.39 2.50
C ALA A 92 26.31 -19.15 3.97
N SER A 93 26.26 -17.90 4.44
CA SER A 93 26.59 -17.58 5.83
C SER A 93 25.58 -18.11 6.85
N LYS A 94 24.29 -18.24 6.49
CA LYS A 94 23.30 -18.92 7.34
C LYS A 94 23.54 -20.43 7.41
N GLN A 95 24.02 -21.04 6.33
CA GLN A 95 24.33 -22.46 6.28
C GLN A 95 25.61 -22.80 7.07
N GLU A 96 26.64 -21.95 7.02
CA GLU A 96 27.83 -22.07 7.86
C GLU A 96 27.49 -22.00 9.35
N LYS A 97 26.69 -21.01 9.77
CA LYS A 97 26.24 -20.88 11.18
C LYS A 97 25.38 -22.06 11.66
N ALA A 98 24.56 -22.65 10.77
CA ALA A 98 23.80 -23.85 11.10
C ALA A 98 24.69 -25.10 11.24
N SER A 99 25.81 -25.17 10.51
CA SER A 99 26.79 -26.26 10.64
C SER A 99 27.64 -26.16 11.91
N GLU A 100 28.01 -24.95 12.35
CA GLU A 100 28.75 -24.71 13.60
C GLU A 100 27.89 -25.00 14.85
N ALA A 101 26.60 -24.67 14.82
CA ALA A 101 25.65 -24.97 15.90
C ALA A 101 25.44 -26.49 16.10
N ASN A 102 25.42 -27.27 15.02
CA ASN A 102 25.31 -28.72 15.11
C ASN A 102 26.60 -29.40 15.61
N ALA A 103 27.77 -28.76 15.41
CA ALA A 103 29.05 -29.26 15.94
C ALA A 103 29.28 -28.93 17.42
N SER A 104 28.52 -27.98 17.99
CA SER A 104 28.63 -27.57 19.40
C SER A 104 27.66 -28.32 20.32
N ILE A 105 26.54 -28.85 19.81
CA ILE A 105 25.60 -29.69 20.56
C ILE A 105 26.22 -31.05 20.96
N SER A 106 27.14 -31.59 20.17
CA SER A 106 27.81 -32.87 20.49
C SER A 106 28.81 -32.80 21.66
N LYS A 107 29.10 -31.60 22.20
CA LYS A 107 30.05 -31.39 23.31
C LYS A 107 29.40 -31.06 24.66
N GLN A 108 28.07 -30.99 24.76
CA GLN A 108 27.38 -30.59 26.01
C GLN A 108 26.79 -31.74 26.83
N ASN A 109 26.91 -33.01 26.41
CA ASN A 109 26.37 -34.16 27.16
C ASN A 109 27.33 -34.78 28.20
N GLU A 110 28.47 -34.15 28.50
CA GLU A 110 29.35 -34.59 29.57
C GLU A 110 29.79 -33.39 30.42
N ARG A 111 29.08 -33.12 31.52
CA ARG A 111 29.68 -32.83 32.83
C ARG A 111 28.63 -32.60 33.92
N ASP A 112 29.01 -33.13 35.08
CA ASP A 112 28.30 -33.37 36.31
C ASP A 112 27.68 -32.16 37.03
N ASN A 113 26.74 -32.53 37.90
CA ASN A 113 26.13 -31.74 38.96
C ASN A 113 27.17 -31.15 39.93
N GLU A 114 27.03 -29.86 40.29
CA GLU A 114 27.17 -29.43 41.68
C GLU A 114 26.53 -28.04 41.91
N TYR A 115 25.80 -27.92 43.01
CA TYR A 115 25.21 -26.68 43.53
C TYR A 115 26.29 -25.86 44.24
N ASP A 116 26.35 -24.54 44.04
CA ASP A 116 26.41 -23.62 45.18
C ASP A 116 25.98 -22.19 44.84
N ASN A 117 25.29 -21.55 45.79
CA ASN A 117 24.87 -20.15 45.73
C ASN A 117 25.94 -19.27 46.38
N GLU A 118 26.23 -18.09 45.83
CA GLU A 118 26.63 -16.94 46.66
C GLU A 118 26.37 -15.60 45.95
N TYR A 119 25.74 -14.70 46.70
CA TYR A 119 25.39 -13.33 46.36
C TYR A 119 26.65 -12.45 46.36
N ASP A 120 26.86 -11.63 45.33
CA ASP A 120 27.64 -10.40 45.50
C ASP A 120 26.99 -9.21 44.80
N ASN A 121 26.83 -8.13 45.58
CA ASN A 121 26.18 -6.88 45.23
C ASN A 121 27.19 -5.95 44.55
N GLY A 122 27.00 -5.69 43.26
CA GLY A 122 27.69 -4.61 42.54
C GLY A 122 26.70 -3.64 41.93
N ILE A 123 26.16 -2.70 42.73
CA ILE A 123 25.46 -1.52 42.21
C ILE A 123 26.52 -0.61 41.57
N LEU A 124 26.54 -0.55 40.24
CA LEU A 124 27.24 0.47 39.47
C LEU A 124 26.19 1.30 38.71
N LEU A 125 25.76 2.37 39.36
CA LEU A 125 25.11 3.51 38.71
C LEU A 125 26.19 4.31 37.97
N GLU A 126 26.14 4.39 36.64
CA GLU A 126 26.30 5.63 35.87
C GLU A 126 26.22 5.40 34.35
N LYS A 127 25.44 6.27 33.69
CA LYS A 127 25.25 6.51 32.24
C LYS A 127 24.06 5.84 31.55
N GLU A 128 22.86 6.09 32.07
CA GLU A 128 21.68 6.27 31.21
C GLU A 128 21.53 7.76 30.86
N SER A 129 21.23 8.08 29.60
CA SER A 129 20.21 9.09 29.20
C SER A 129 20.37 9.73 27.79
N LYS A 130 21.40 9.42 27.00
CA LYS A 130 21.53 10.03 25.64
C LYS A 130 21.25 9.10 24.46
N ASP A 131 21.87 7.93 24.40
CA ASP A 131 21.77 7.08 23.20
C ASP A 131 20.37 6.47 22.97
N VAL A 132 19.64 6.15 24.05
CA VAL A 132 18.27 5.60 23.96
C VAL A 132 17.24 6.63 23.48
N VAL A 133 17.49 7.93 23.70
CA VAL A 133 16.54 9.00 23.31
C VAL A 133 16.66 9.32 21.82
N GLU A 134 17.86 9.18 21.25
CA GLU A 134 18.14 9.47 19.84
C GLU A 134 17.59 8.37 18.92
N GLU A 135 17.72 7.09 19.28
CA GLU A 135 17.14 5.97 18.50
C GLU A 135 15.59 5.99 18.47
N VAL A 136 14.96 6.34 19.60
CA VAL A 136 13.48 6.39 19.69
C VAL A 136 12.91 7.56 18.87
N ALA A 137 13.64 8.68 18.75
CA ALA A 137 13.24 9.82 17.94
C ALA A 137 13.29 9.50 16.43
N ASP A 138 14.35 8.81 15.99
CA ASP A 138 14.55 8.41 14.58
C ASP A 138 13.49 7.40 14.10
N GLU A 139 13.03 6.51 14.98
CA GLU A 139 11.94 5.57 14.67
C GLU A 139 10.58 6.27 14.56
N GLN A 140 10.31 7.21 15.45
CA GLN A 140 9.06 7.98 15.43
C GLN A 140 8.93 8.85 14.17
N GLU A 141 10.04 9.42 13.69
CA GLU A 141 10.07 10.19 12.45
C GLU A 141 9.78 9.30 11.23
N LYS A 142 10.42 8.12 11.15
CA LYS A 142 10.16 7.13 10.09
C LYS A 142 8.70 6.66 10.07
N ILE A 143 8.10 6.42 11.23
CA ILE A 143 6.69 6.04 11.36
C ILE A 143 5.78 7.13 10.80
N SER A 144 6.06 8.39 11.14
CA SER A 144 5.31 9.56 10.68
C SER A 144 5.34 9.67 9.15
N ASP A 145 6.53 9.54 8.56
CA ASP A 145 6.72 9.60 7.11
C ASP A 145 6.01 8.48 6.36
N LEU A 146 6.01 7.27 6.91
CA LEU A 146 5.29 6.13 6.33
C LEU A 146 3.77 6.30 6.42
N LYS A 147 3.27 6.79 7.55
CA LYS A 147 1.84 7.13 7.72
C LYS A 147 1.44 8.18 6.69
N ASN A 148 2.25 9.23 6.52
CA ASN A 148 2.00 10.29 5.54
C ASN A 148 2.04 9.77 4.10
N LEU A 149 3.00 8.91 3.76
CA LEU A 149 3.13 8.29 2.43
C LEU A 149 1.85 7.57 2.02
N LEU A 150 1.34 6.68 2.89
CA LEU A 150 0.14 5.90 2.63
C LEU A 150 -1.12 6.79 2.60
N LYS A 151 -1.21 7.77 3.49
CA LYS A 151 -2.36 8.68 3.61
C LYS A 151 -2.45 9.74 2.51
N THR A 152 -1.35 10.12 1.87
CA THR A 152 -1.34 11.24 0.90
C THR A 152 -0.82 10.88 -0.48
N LYS A 153 0.30 10.15 -0.60
CA LYS A 153 0.95 9.88 -1.90
C LYS A 153 0.34 8.70 -2.66
N ARG A 154 -0.54 7.91 -2.03
CA ARG A 154 -1.16 6.69 -2.59
C ARG A 154 -2.70 6.75 -2.64
N GLN A 155 -3.27 7.95 -2.74
CA GLN A 155 -4.72 8.18 -2.65
C GLN A 155 -5.56 7.24 -3.55
N ILE A 156 -5.19 7.06 -4.81
CA ILE A 156 -5.94 6.21 -5.77
C ILE A 156 -6.02 4.74 -5.33
N GLN A 157 -4.93 4.21 -4.75
CA GLN A 157 -4.91 2.83 -4.25
C GLN A 157 -5.74 2.71 -2.97
N MET A 158 -5.64 3.71 -2.09
CA MET A 158 -6.41 3.76 -0.85
C MET A 158 -7.91 3.89 -1.11
N ASP A 159 -8.33 4.70 -2.08
CA ASP A 159 -9.74 4.83 -2.49
C ASP A 159 -10.29 3.51 -3.03
N ARG A 160 -9.48 2.77 -3.80
CA ARG A 160 -9.84 1.42 -4.28
C ARG A 160 -10.05 0.44 -3.13
N LEU A 161 -9.10 0.38 -2.19
CA LEU A 161 -9.20 -0.50 -1.02
C LEU A 161 -10.38 -0.13 -0.14
N LYS A 162 -10.63 1.16 0.03
CA LYS A 162 -11.79 1.69 0.75
C LYS A 162 -13.09 1.17 0.14
N MET A 163 -13.24 1.22 -1.19
CA MET A 163 -14.42 0.69 -1.87
C MET A 163 -14.52 -0.83 -1.74
N GLN A 164 -13.43 -1.55 -1.99
CA GLN A 164 -13.38 -3.01 -1.93
C GLN A 164 -13.76 -3.56 -0.55
N HIS A 165 -13.25 -2.94 0.51
CA HIS A 165 -13.48 -3.35 1.89
C HIS A 165 -14.64 -2.60 2.56
N LYS A 166 -15.34 -1.72 1.84
CA LYS A 166 -16.45 -0.89 2.34
C LYS A 166 -16.09 -0.11 3.62
N LEU A 167 -14.92 0.51 3.62
CA LEU A 167 -14.38 1.25 4.77
C LEU A 167 -14.81 2.72 4.75
N SER A 168 -14.98 3.31 5.93
CA SER A 168 -14.95 4.77 6.08
C SER A 168 -13.52 5.30 6.00
N ASP A 169 -13.35 6.61 5.79
CA ASP A 169 -12.01 7.23 5.80
C ASP A 169 -11.29 7.03 7.15
N GLU A 170 -12.05 7.02 8.23
CA GLU A 170 -11.53 6.86 9.59
C GLU A 170 -11.08 5.42 9.86
N GLN A 171 -11.86 4.44 9.41
CA GLN A 171 -11.50 3.02 9.49
C GLN A 171 -10.25 2.71 8.66
N LEU A 172 -10.15 3.29 7.46
CA LEU A 172 -8.97 3.14 6.62
C LEU A 172 -7.73 3.75 7.28
N ARG A 173 -7.83 4.97 7.82
CA ARG A 173 -6.73 5.62 8.54
C ARG A 173 -6.29 4.82 9.76
N SER A 174 -7.23 4.33 10.56
CA SER A 174 -6.96 3.48 11.71
C SER A 174 -6.23 2.19 11.31
N LYS A 175 -6.63 1.55 10.21
CA LYS A 175 -5.95 0.35 9.71
C LYS A 175 -4.54 0.64 9.19
N ILE A 176 -4.33 1.78 8.55
CA ILE A 176 -2.99 2.23 8.14
C ILE A 176 -2.12 2.42 9.39
N ASP A 177 -2.65 3.06 10.44
CA ASP A 177 -1.90 3.29 11.66
C ASP A 177 -1.54 1.97 12.36
N GLU A 178 -2.51 1.05 12.51
CA GLU A 178 -2.28 -0.30 13.05
C GLU A 178 -1.21 -1.07 12.26
N PHE A 179 -1.26 -0.99 10.94
CA PHE A 179 -0.29 -1.65 10.06
C PHE A 179 1.13 -1.08 10.23
N VAL A 180 1.28 0.25 10.26
CA VAL A 180 2.60 0.89 10.40
C VAL A 180 3.17 0.63 11.79
N GLU A 181 2.37 0.74 12.85
CA GLU A 181 2.82 0.49 14.23
C GLU A 181 3.23 -0.96 14.45
N LYS A 182 2.46 -1.91 13.89
CA LYS A 182 2.81 -3.34 13.94
C LYS A 182 4.05 -3.65 13.10
N LYS A 183 4.46 -2.78 12.17
CA LYS A 183 5.64 -3.02 11.36
C LYS A 183 6.93 -2.58 12.04
N VAL A 184 6.87 -1.57 12.90
CA VAL A 184 8.03 -1.12 13.71
C VAL A 184 8.55 -2.26 14.58
N SER A 185 7.66 -3.15 15.05
CA SER A 185 8.05 -4.32 15.84
C SER A 185 8.58 -5.51 15.01
N TRP A 186 8.62 -5.43 13.68
CA TRP A 186 9.16 -6.51 12.85
C TRP A 186 10.61 -6.18 12.49
N GLU A 187 11.56 -6.84 13.17
CA GLU A 187 13.03 -6.71 13.04
C GLU A 187 13.61 -6.83 11.61
N ASP A 188 12.82 -7.25 10.62
CA ASP A 188 13.28 -7.37 9.23
C ASP A 188 13.10 -6.04 8.47
N ASP A 189 14.19 -5.30 8.40
CA ASP A 189 14.34 -3.95 7.84
C ASP A 189 14.50 -3.94 6.29
N LYS A 190 13.76 -4.82 5.61
CA LYS A 190 13.90 -5.03 4.16
C LYS A 190 12.66 -4.61 3.38
N TRP A 191 12.39 -3.31 3.37
CA TRP A 191 11.52 -2.74 2.34
C TRP A 191 12.34 -2.04 1.27
N ARG A 192 12.12 -2.43 0.02
CA ARG A 192 12.92 -1.94 -1.12
C ARG A 192 12.45 -0.60 -1.67
N ASN A 193 11.18 -0.20 -1.48
CA ASN A 193 10.60 1.08 -1.92
C ASN A 193 9.14 1.32 -1.44
N ASP A 194 8.69 2.57 -1.58
CA ASP A 194 7.33 3.08 -1.31
C ASP A 194 6.18 2.36 -2.05
N SER A 195 6.45 1.65 -3.14
CA SER A 195 5.44 0.91 -3.92
C SER A 195 5.13 -0.43 -3.29
N ASP A 196 6.15 -1.07 -2.71
CA ASP A 196 6.00 -2.34 -2.01
C ASP A 196 5.19 -2.15 -0.72
N MET A 197 5.35 -1.03 -0.01
CA MET A 197 4.59 -0.71 1.21
C MET A 197 3.07 -0.74 1.00
N ALA A 198 2.56 -0.10 -0.06
CA ALA A 198 1.13 -0.06 -0.33
C ALA A 198 0.55 -1.45 -0.68
N LYS A 199 1.31 -2.27 -1.41
CA LYS A 199 0.91 -3.66 -1.70
C LYS A 199 0.88 -4.52 -0.45
N ASN A 200 1.86 -4.33 0.45
CA ASN A 200 1.89 -5.08 1.70
C ASN A 200 0.75 -4.68 2.63
N PHE A 201 0.39 -3.40 2.67
CA PHE A 201 -0.82 -2.96 3.35
C PHE A 201 -2.06 -3.63 2.77
N GLU A 202 -2.20 -3.69 1.44
CA GLU A 202 -3.31 -4.41 0.78
C GLU A 202 -3.35 -5.91 1.15
N PHE A 203 -2.21 -6.61 1.10
CA PHE A 203 -2.14 -8.02 1.52
C PHE A 203 -2.48 -8.21 3.00
N TRP A 204 -1.99 -7.31 3.84
CA TRP A 204 -2.28 -7.33 5.28
C TRP A 204 -3.76 -7.05 5.54
N LEU A 205 -4.37 -6.08 4.86
CA LEU A 205 -5.79 -5.74 5.01
C LEU A 205 -6.69 -6.90 4.59
N ASN A 206 -6.32 -7.64 3.54
CA ASN A 206 -7.03 -8.86 3.14
C ASN A 206 -6.97 -9.97 4.21
N LYS A 207 -5.85 -10.08 4.93
CA LYS A 207 -5.69 -11.04 6.04
C LYS A 207 -6.29 -10.56 7.35
N ASN A 208 -6.50 -9.25 7.49
CA ASN A 208 -7.07 -8.60 8.67
C ASN A 208 -8.33 -7.85 8.25
N PRO A 209 -9.37 -8.56 7.77
CA PRO A 209 -10.59 -7.93 7.32
C PRO A 209 -11.16 -7.09 8.45
N VAL A 210 -11.52 -5.85 8.15
CA VAL A 210 -12.33 -5.07 9.07
C VAL A 210 -13.67 -5.79 9.17
N PRO A 211 -14.20 -6.04 10.37
CA PRO A 211 -15.57 -6.53 10.49
C PRO A 211 -16.44 -5.54 9.73
N VAL A 212 -17.01 -5.98 8.60
CA VAL A 212 -18.00 -5.21 7.86
C VAL A 212 -19.06 -4.89 8.89
N ASN A 213 -19.28 -3.61 9.17
CA ASN A 213 -20.15 -3.15 10.24
C ASN A 213 -21.61 -3.46 9.85
N ASN A 214 -21.98 -4.73 9.95
CA ASN A 214 -23.31 -5.23 9.68
C ASN A 214 -24.08 -5.00 10.98
N PHE A 215 -24.73 -3.84 11.06
CA PHE A 215 -25.56 -3.44 12.20
C PHE A 215 -26.50 -4.56 12.69
N LYS A 216 -26.88 -5.49 11.79
CA LYS A 216 -27.68 -6.67 12.11
C LYS A 216 -27.06 -7.59 13.18
N ASN A 217 -25.75 -7.52 13.39
CA ASN A 217 -24.99 -8.36 14.33
C ASN A 217 -24.48 -7.59 15.56
N TRP A 218 -24.72 -6.28 15.66
CA TRP A 218 -24.23 -5.48 16.79
C TRP A 218 -24.78 -5.98 18.12
N SER A 219 -23.91 -6.06 19.11
CA SER A 219 -24.29 -6.16 20.51
C SER A 219 -24.89 -4.84 21.01
N LYS A 220 -25.59 -4.90 22.16
CA LYS A 220 -26.08 -3.70 22.84
C LYS A 220 -24.95 -2.71 23.16
N GLN A 221 -23.77 -3.23 23.48
CA GLN A 221 -22.61 -2.42 23.82
C GLN A 221 -22.06 -1.69 22.60
N GLU A 222 -21.84 -2.40 21.49
CA GLU A 222 -21.37 -1.80 20.23
C GLU A 222 -22.34 -0.73 19.71
N PHE A 223 -23.65 -0.96 19.82
CA PHE A 223 -24.65 0.04 19.45
C PHE A 223 -24.58 1.29 20.35
N TRP A 224 -24.35 1.13 21.65
CA TRP A 224 -24.23 2.26 22.57
C TRP A 224 -22.95 3.06 22.34
N ASP A 225 -21.85 2.38 22.04
CA ASP A 225 -20.57 3.02 21.76
C ASP A 225 -20.63 3.82 20.45
N GLU A 226 -21.34 3.33 19.43
CA GLU A 226 -21.64 4.08 18.20
C GLU A 226 -22.44 5.38 18.50
N ILE A 227 -23.46 5.32 19.36
CA ILE A 227 -24.26 6.51 19.74
C ILE A 227 -23.41 7.52 20.52
N LYS A 228 -22.51 7.03 21.40
CA LYS A 228 -21.58 7.88 22.15
C LYS A 228 -20.61 8.59 21.22
N ALA A 229 -20.07 7.88 20.23
CA ALA A 229 -19.09 8.40 19.27
C ALA A 229 -19.63 9.57 18.42
N ILE A 230 -20.96 9.74 18.31
CA ILE A 230 -21.57 10.89 17.64
C ILE A 230 -21.27 12.18 18.43
N THR A 231 -20.30 12.95 17.96
CA THR A 231 -19.95 14.27 18.50
C THR A 231 -20.94 15.34 18.02
N GLY A 232 -21.46 16.16 18.94
CA GLY A 232 -22.41 17.24 18.64
C GLY A 232 -23.31 17.64 19.82
N THR A 233 -24.13 18.68 19.63
CA THR A 233 -25.04 19.35 20.60
C THR A 233 -26.25 18.51 21.04
N VAL A 234 -26.16 17.18 21.00
CA VAL A 234 -27.26 16.30 21.44
C VAL A 234 -27.06 15.97 22.91
N LYS A 235 -28.05 16.31 23.74
CA LYS A 235 -28.05 16.02 25.17
C LYS A 235 -27.92 14.52 25.44
N GLN A 236 -27.23 14.16 26.52
CA GLN A 236 -26.94 12.77 26.88
C GLN A 236 -28.23 11.98 27.16
N GLU A 237 -29.24 12.63 27.72
CA GLU A 237 -30.56 12.06 27.98
C GLU A 237 -31.23 11.65 26.66
N THR A 238 -31.17 12.50 25.63
CA THR A 238 -31.76 12.18 24.32
C THR A 238 -31.05 11.01 23.64
N LYS A 239 -29.73 10.89 23.82
CA LYS A 239 -28.97 9.73 23.34
C LYS A 239 -29.42 8.44 24.04
N LYS A 240 -29.64 8.51 25.36
CA LYS A 240 -30.10 7.37 26.17
C LYS A 240 -31.51 6.92 25.77
N GLU A 241 -32.44 7.84 25.58
CA GLU A 241 -33.80 7.53 25.11
C GLU A 241 -33.79 6.89 23.71
N PHE A 242 -32.96 7.40 22.80
CA PHE A 242 -32.78 6.84 21.46
C PHE A 242 -32.22 5.41 21.55
N PHE A 243 -31.20 5.18 22.38
CA PHE A 243 -30.65 3.85 22.62
C PHE A 243 -31.71 2.90 23.15
N GLU A 244 -32.43 3.29 24.21
CA GLU A 244 -33.47 2.46 24.83
C GLU A 244 -34.53 2.04 23.81
N HIS A 245 -35.02 2.96 22.98
CA HIS A 245 -36.02 2.65 21.96
C HIS A 245 -35.54 1.59 20.97
N TYR A 246 -34.33 1.74 20.43
CA TYR A 246 -33.81 0.85 19.38
C TYR A 246 -33.16 -0.43 19.92
N ALA A 247 -32.72 -0.44 21.19
CA ALA A 247 -32.18 -1.61 21.89
C ALA A 247 -33.26 -2.54 22.46
N MET A 248 -34.55 -2.14 22.44
CA MET A 248 -35.66 -3.04 22.76
C MET A 248 -35.63 -4.26 21.84
N THR A 249 -35.70 -5.44 22.43
CA THR A 249 -35.79 -6.70 21.68
C THR A 249 -37.20 -6.85 21.12
N ALA A 250 -37.31 -7.09 19.81
CA ALA A 250 -38.55 -7.56 19.20
C ALA A 250 -38.85 -9.00 19.64
N GLN A 251 -40.03 -9.52 19.30
CA GLN A 251 -40.48 -10.88 19.67
C GLN A 251 -39.50 -12.01 19.25
N ASN A 252 -38.59 -11.72 18.32
CA ASN A 252 -37.55 -12.63 17.81
C ASN A 252 -36.19 -12.52 18.55
N GLY A 253 -36.11 -11.76 19.64
CA GLY A 253 -34.87 -11.56 20.41
C GLY A 253 -33.85 -10.61 19.78
N LYS A 254 -34.12 -10.06 18.58
CA LYS A 254 -33.25 -9.08 17.91
C LYS A 254 -33.62 -7.65 18.32
N MET A 255 -32.64 -6.76 18.38
CA MET A 255 -32.88 -5.33 18.61
C MET A 255 -33.61 -4.72 17.41
N ARG A 256 -34.45 -3.71 17.63
CA ARG A 256 -35.32 -3.14 16.58
C ARG A 256 -34.57 -2.71 15.33
N PHE A 257 -33.40 -2.09 15.49
CA PHE A 257 -32.61 -1.62 14.35
C PHE A 257 -32.04 -2.77 13.49
N GLN A 258 -31.82 -3.94 14.07
CA GLN A 258 -31.29 -5.11 13.36
C GLN A 258 -32.29 -5.71 12.35
N GLY A 259 -33.58 -5.37 12.48
CA GLY A 259 -34.62 -5.76 11.54
C GLY A 259 -34.75 -4.85 10.31
N MET A 260 -34.01 -3.74 10.25
CA MET A 260 -34.10 -2.78 9.14
C MET A 260 -33.28 -3.22 7.92
N ASP A 261 -33.67 -2.75 6.74
CA ASP A 261 -32.92 -2.98 5.49
C ASP A 261 -31.61 -2.20 5.45
N ALA A 262 -31.61 -0.99 6.02
CA ALA A 262 -30.44 -0.13 6.15
C ALA A 262 -30.46 0.61 7.49
N TRP A 263 -29.28 0.84 8.05
CA TRP A 263 -29.11 1.55 9.31
C TRP A 263 -27.95 2.53 9.24
N GLU A 264 -28.19 3.77 9.68
CA GLU A 264 -27.20 4.83 9.78
C GLU A 264 -27.53 5.64 11.04
N THR A 265 -26.72 5.45 12.10
CA THR A 265 -27.06 5.89 13.47
C THR A 265 -27.25 7.41 13.57
N LYS A 266 -26.43 8.21 12.88
CA LYS A 266 -26.49 9.68 12.95
C LYS A 266 -27.72 10.22 12.22
N GLY A 267 -28.05 9.69 11.05
CA GLY A 267 -29.26 10.04 10.31
C GLY A 267 -30.55 9.63 11.03
N MET A 268 -30.57 8.45 11.66
CA MET A 268 -31.71 8.02 12.48
C MET A 268 -31.89 8.89 13.72
N LEU A 269 -30.80 9.24 14.41
CA LEU A 269 -30.84 10.16 15.54
C LEU A 269 -31.34 11.56 15.12
N LYS A 270 -30.94 12.06 13.94
CA LYS A 270 -31.44 13.34 13.41
C LYS A 270 -32.96 13.30 13.13
N LYS A 271 -33.46 12.20 12.53
CA LYS A 271 -34.90 11.99 12.30
C LYS A 271 -35.67 11.92 13.63
N TRP A 272 -35.12 11.20 14.62
CA TRP A 272 -35.69 11.10 15.96
C TRP A 272 -35.85 12.46 16.64
N LEU A 273 -34.81 13.30 16.58
CA LEU A 273 -34.83 14.67 17.11
C LEU A 273 -35.87 15.56 16.42
N ASN A 274 -35.98 15.46 15.09
CA ASN A 274 -36.97 16.23 14.33
C ASN A 274 -38.41 15.81 14.70
N ASN A 275 -38.66 14.52 14.86
CA ASN A 275 -39.98 14.02 15.28
C ASN A 275 -40.33 14.51 16.68
N LYS A 276 -39.41 14.44 17.65
CA LYS A 276 -39.65 14.98 19.00
C LYS A 276 -40.00 16.47 19.01
N LYS A 277 -39.43 17.29 18.11
CA LYS A 277 -39.77 18.71 17.97
C LYS A 277 -41.17 18.94 17.39
N GLN A 278 -41.67 18.03 16.56
CA GLN A 278 -43.02 18.12 15.99
C GLN A 278 -44.13 17.80 17.00
N PHE A 279 -43.83 16.98 18.02
CA PHE A 279 -44.76 16.61 19.10
C PHE A 279 -44.62 17.47 20.37
N ALA A 280 -43.78 18.50 20.36
CA ALA A 280 -43.57 19.44 21.48
C ALA A 280 -44.35 20.76 21.32
N LYS A 281 -45.42 20.76 20.51
CA LYS A 281 -46.41 21.84 20.40
C LYS A 281 -47.65 21.48 21.19
#